data_AF-A0A843E2S2-F1
#
_entry.id   AF-A0A843E2S2-F1
#
_cell.length_a   1.000
_cell.length_b   1.000
_cell.length_c   1.000
_cell.angle_alpha   90.00
_cell.angle_beta   90.00
_cell.angle_gamma   90.00
#
_symmetry.space_group_name_H-M   'P 1'
#
loop_
_entity.id
_entity.type
_entity.pdbx_description
1 polymer ?
#
loop_
_entity_poly.entity_id
_entity_poly.type
_entity_poly.pdbx_seq_one_letter_code
_entity_poly.pdbx_strand_id
1 'polypeptide(L)'
;LLADYGGQEDPMWDLDTYIAQELVINGIYKADEGKSSVAYDAETDSVMKKMADKQYDLAIILNDPSLQDIWDLSAIGKRMPKKTTFFFPKIWSGFVFYRMA
;
A
#
# COMPACT_ATOMS: atom_id res chain seq x y z
N LEU A 1 12.87 8.44 6.23
CA LEU A 1 12.33 9.75 5.83
C LEU A 1 10.90 9.46 5.45
N LEU A 2 9.95 9.75 6.33
CA LEU A 2 8.53 9.63 6.02
C LEU A 2 8.19 10.83 5.12
N ALA A 3 7.45 10.59 4.06
CA ALA A 3 6.90 11.65 3.24
C ALA A 3 5.85 12.37 4.08
N ASP A 4 6.12 13.63 4.40
CA ASP A 4 5.20 14.50 5.13
C ASP A 4 4.59 15.47 4.12
N TYR A 5 3.32 15.28 3.81
CA TYR A 5 2.53 16.22 3.02
C TYR A 5 1.78 17.17 3.97
N GLY A 6 2.57 17.97 4.71
CA GLY A 6 2.18 18.76 5.88
C GLY A 6 1.21 19.92 5.64
N GLY A 7 0.01 19.62 5.13
CA GLY A 7 -1.02 20.62 4.83
C GLY A 7 -2.47 20.15 4.89
N GLN A 8 -2.77 18.91 5.29
CA GLN A 8 -4.15 18.43 5.39
C GLN A 8 -4.48 17.84 6.76
N GLU A 9 -5.70 18.07 7.24
CA GLU A 9 -6.20 17.54 8.53
C GLU A 9 -6.40 16.00 8.54
N ASP A 10 -6.24 15.33 7.40
CA ASP A 10 -6.46 13.88 7.29
C ASP A 10 -5.14 13.11 7.54
N PRO A 11 -5.04 12.30 8.61
CA PRO A 11 -3.84 11.52 8.95
C PRO A 11 -3.41 10.54 7.86
N MET A 12 -4.26 10.29 6.86
CA MET A 12 -3.89 9.49 5.69
C MET A 12 -2.71 10.10 4.91
N TRP A 13 -2.51 11.42 4.97
CA TRP A 13 -1.43 12.12 4.28
C TRP A 13 -0.07 12.03 4.96
N ASP A 14 0.01 11.38 6.13
CA ASP A 14 1.28 11.05 6.78
C ASP A 14 1.81 9.67 6.32
N LEU A 15 1.01 8.95 5.53
CA LEU A 15 1.32 7.59 5.09
C LEU A 15 2.00 7.60 3.72
N ASP A 16 3.28 7.22 3.68
CA ASP A 16 4.10 7.07 2.46
C ASP A 16 3.33 6.38 1.31
N THR A 17 2.62 5.30 1.63
CA THR A 17 1.86 4.53 0.63
C THR A 17 0.67 5.28 0.06
N TYR A 18 0.00 6.10 0.85
CA TYR A 18 -1.11 6.90 0.37
C TYR A 18 -0.62 8.02 -0.53
N ILE A 19 0.43 8.73 -0.11
CA ILE A 19 1.05 9.81 -0.88
C ILE A 19 1.56 9.29 -2.23
N ALA A 20 2.28 8.17 -2.23
CA ALA A 20 2.79 7.57 -3.46
C ALA A 20 1.67 7.14 -4.41
N GLN A 21 0.58 6.56 -3.86
CA GLN A 21 -0.56 6.18 -4.67
C GLN A 21 -1.26 7.41 -5.27
N GLU A 22 -1.53 8.43 -4.46
CA GLU A 22 -2.34 9.56 -4.91
C GLU A 22 -1.57 10.50 -5.83
N LEU A 23 -0.33 10.85 -5.47
CA LEU A 23 0.46 11.82 -6.25
C LEU A 23 1.12 11.18 -7.47
N VAL A 24 1.68 9.97 -7.33
CA VAL A 24 2.48 9.36 -8.40
C VAL A 24 1.61 8.47 -9.28
N ILE A 25 0.97 7.45 -8.68
CA ILE A 25 0.24 6.43 -9.44
C ILE A 25 -1.03 7.02 -10.07
N ASN A 26 -1.83 7.75 -9.28
CA ASN A 26 -3.07 8.37 -9.75
C ASN A 26 -2.80 9.74 -10.40
N GLY A 27 -1.97 10.59 -9.78
CA GLY A 27 -1.70 11.94 -10.28
C GLY A 27 -0.94 11.96 -11.60
N ILE A 28 0.24 11.35 -11.66
CA ILE A 28 1.12 11.39 -12.85
C ILE A 28 0.71 10.31 -13.86
N TYR A 29 0.60 9.06 -13.41
CA TYR A 29 0.37 7.91 -14.29
C TYR A 29 -1.10 7.66 -14.59
N LYS A 30 -2.03 8.33 -13.89
CA LYS A 30 -3.49 8.22 -14.12
C LYS A 30 -3.96 6.77 -14.17
N ALA A 31 -3.45 5.93 -13.26
CA ALA A 31 -3.81 4.52 -13.20
C ALA A 31 -5.29 4.29 -12.89
N ASP A 32 -5.91 5.18 -12.10
CA ASP A 32 -7.34 5.27 -11.86
C ASP A 32 -8.17 5.32 -13.18
N GLU A 33 -7.68 6.05 -14.18
CA GLU A 33 -8.32 6.21 -15.49
C GLU A 33 -8.02 5.03 -16.43
N GLY A 34 -7.34 3.97 -15.94
CA GLY A 34 -6.95 2.79 -16.72
C GLY A 34 -5.84 3.04 -17.73
N LYS A 35 -5.14 4.18 -17.65
CA LYS A 35 -4.08 4.57 -18.59
C LYS A 35 -2.74 3.88 -18.33
N SER A 36 -2.56 3.32 -17.14
CA SER A 36 -1.31 2.69 -16.70
C SER A 36 -1.58 1.37 -15.97
N SER A 37 -0.67 0.41 -16.13
CA SER A 37 -0.70 -0.87 -15.44
C SER A 37 0.07 -0.78 -14.12
N VAL A 38 -0.55 -1.19 -13.02
CA VAL A 38 0.08 -1.18 -11.69
C VAL A 38 0.22 -2.62 -11.19
N ALA A 39 1.47 -3.03 -10.97
CA ALA A 39 1.79 -4.30 -10.32
C ALA A 39 2.29 -4.05 -8.90
N TYR A 40 1.97 -4.97 -7.99
CA TYR A 40 2.40 -4.92 -6.60
C TYR A 40 3.27 -6.15 -6.33
N ASP A 41 4.41 -5.94 -5.69
CA ASP A 41 5.33 -6.99 -5.29
C ASP A 41 5.70 -6.82 -3.81
N ALA A 42 5.94 -7.94 -3.13
CA ALA A 42 6.32 -7.94 -1.72
C ALA A 42 7.84 -8.02 -1.55
N GLU A 43 8.57 -8.47 -2.56
CA GLU A 43 10.01 -8.71 -2.49
C GLU A 43 10.79 -7.72 -3.36
N THR A 44 11.71 -6.98 -2.75
CA THR A 44 12.55 -5.99 -3.44
C THR A 44 13.37 -6.61 -4.58
N ASP A 45 13.88 -7.83 -4.40
CA ASP A 45 14.69 -8.52 -5.43
C ASP A 45 13.88 -8.78 -6.71
N SER A 46 12.60 -9.12 -6.57
CA SER A 46 11.68 -9.30 -7.70
C SER A 46 11.44 -7.98 -8.44
N VAL A 47 11.27 -6.87 -7.72
CA VAL A 47 11.12 -5.53 -8.30
C VAL A 47 12.36 -5.12 -9.09
N MET A 48 13.55 -5.31 -8.51
CA MET A 48 14.82 -4.97 -9.15
C MET A 48 15.00 -5.73 -10.47
N LYS A 49 14.66 -7.02 -10.50
CA LYS A 49 14.72 -7.84 -11.72
C LYS A 49 13.76 -7.33 -12.79
N LYS A 50 12.51 -7.01 -12.43
CA LYS A 50 11.50 -6.48 -13.38
C LYS A 50 11.92 -5.13 -13.99
N MET A 51 12.57 -4.28 -13.20
CA MET A 51 13.11 -3.01 -13.68
C MET A 51 14.32 -3.21 -14.59
N ALA A 52 15.22 -4.16 -14.26
CA ALA A 52 16.36 -4.50 -15.12
C ALA A 52 15.90 -5.06 -16.48
N ASP A 53 14.85 -5.87 -16.48
CA ASP A 53 14.21 -6.43 -17.68
C ASP A 53 13.38 -5.39 -18.46
N LYS A 54 13.32 -4.13 -17.99
CA LYS A 54 12.53 -3.02 -18.58
C LYS A 54 11.05 -3.35 -18.77
N GLN A 55 10.47 -4.13 -17.86
CA GLN A 55 9.05 -4.48 -17.90
C GLN A 55 8.14 -3.35 -17.40
N TYR A 56 8.69 -2.40 -16.64
CA TYR A 56 7.99 -1.26 -16.06
C TYR A 56 8.85 0.00 -16.15
N ASP A 57 8.20 1.16 -16.21
CA ASP A 57 8.88 2.47 -16.30
C ASP A 57 9.27 3.04 -14.94
N LEU A 58 8.59 2.62 -13.87
CA LEU A 58 8.79 3.11 -12.52
C LEU A 58 8.58 2.00 -11.49
N ALA A 59 9.47 1.94 -10.50
CA ALA A 59 9.28 1.19 -9.27
C ALA A 59 9.29 2.16 -8.09
N ILE A 60 8.38 1.94 -7.14
CA ILE A 60 8.29 2.71 -5.90
C ILE A 60 8.50 1.73 -4.74
N ILE A 61 9.53 1.97 -3.93
CA ILE A 61 9.82 1.21 -2.71
C ILE A 61 9.47 2.11 -1.53
N LEU A 62 8.65 1.59 -0.61
CA LEU A 62 8.05 2.35 0.48
C LEU A 62 8.38 1.70 1.81
N ASN A 63 8.42 2.51 2.87
CA ASN A 63 8.56 2.00 4.23
C ASN A 63 7.26 1.32 4.66
N ASP A 64 7.36 0.32 5.54
CA ASP A 64 6.21 -0.30 6.17
C ASP A 64 5.54 0.69 7.14
N PRO A 65 4.20 0.82 7.13
CA PRO A 65 3.51 1.58 8.16
C PRO A 65 3.75 0.94 9.52
N SER A 66 3.94 1.74 10.57
CA SER A 66 4.08 1.20 11.90
C SER A 66 2.73 0.63 12.38
N LEU A 67 2.79 -0.34 13.29
CA LEU A 67 1.59 -0.89 13.92
C LEU A 67 0.74 0.20 14.58
N GLN A 68 1.40 1.21 15.18
CA GLN A 68 0.73 2.32 15.83
C GLN A 68 -0.09 3.14 14.81
N ASP A 69 0.49 3.44 13.65
CA ASP A 69 -0.22 4.17 12.57
C ASP A 69 -1.46 3.40 12.10
N ILE A 70 -1.35 2.08 11.99
CA ILE A 70 -2.48 1.20 11.64
C ILE A 70 -3.59 1.29 12.69
N TRP A 71 -3.22 1.26 13.98
CA TRP A 71 -4.17 1.36 15.09
C TRP A 71 -4.85 2.71 15.14
N ASP A 72 -4.10 3.79 15.01
CA ASP A 72 -4.60 5.16 15.10
C ASP A 72 -5.56 5.46 13.93
N LEU A 73 -5.20 5.06 12.70
CA LEU A 73 -6.08 5.17 11.53
C LEU A 73 -7.37 4.34 11.68
N SER A 74 -7.28 3.15 12.28
CA SER A 74 -8.44 2.29 12.52
C SER A 74 -9.35 2.89 13.61
N ALA A 75 -8.78 3.49 14.64
CA ALA A 75 -9.53 4.09 15.76
C ALA A 75 -10.39 5.28 15.33
N ILE A 76 -9.94 6.04 14.33
CA ILE A 76 -10.68 7.16 13.75
C ILE A 76 -11.67 6.73 12.65
N GLY A 77 -11.87 5.43 12.43
CA GLY A 77 -12.80 4.89 11.45
C GLY A 77 -12.36 5.07 9.99
N LYS A 78 -11.10 5.42 9.74
CA LYS A 78 -10.53 5.57 8.40
C LYS A 78 -10.04 4.21 7.90
N ARG A 79 -10.22 3.97 6.60
CA ARG A 79 -9.78 2.73 5.95
C ARG A 79 -8.46 2.98 5.24
N MET A 80 -7.44 2.18 5.57
CA MET A 80 -6.16 2.23 4.85
C MET A 80 -6.34 1.90 3.36
N PRO A 81 -5.44 2.42 2.49
CA PRO A 81 -5.45 2.10 1.07
C PRO A 81 -5.25 0.60 0.84
N LYS A 82 -5.77 0.09 -0.28
CA LYS A 82 -5.68 -1.34 -0.60
C LYS A 82 -4.22 -1.74 -0.85
N LYS A 83 -3.83 -2.92 -0.36
CA LYS A 83 -2.50 -3.54 -0.54
C LYS A 83 -1.33 -2.79 0.12
N THR A 84 -1.64 -1.90 1.07
CA THR A 84 -0.66 -1.13 1.86
C THR A 84 0.02 -1.93 2.97
N THR A 85 -0.60 -3.02 3.45
CA THR A 85 -0.08 -3.81 4.57
C THR A 85 0.10 -5.27 4.20
N PHE A 86 1.32 -5.78 4.35
CA PHE A 86 1.63 -7.20 4.24
C PHE A 86 1.88 -7.78 5.65
N PHE A 87 0.88 -8.44 6.24
CA PHE A 87 1.05 -9.11 7.53
C PHE A 87 1.77 -10.45 7.33
N PHE A 88 2.97 -10.57 7.89
CA PHE A 88 3.75 -11.81 7.91
C PHE A 88 4.16 -12.20 9.34
N PRO A 89 3.97 -13.46 9.77
CA PRO A 89 3.25 -14.52 9.05
C PRO A 89 1.77 -14.17 8.87
N LYS A 90 1.14 -14.65 7.78
CA LYS A 90 -0.31 -14.48 7.61
C LYS A 90 -1.00 -15.00 8.87
N ILE A 91 -1.87 -14.17 9.44
CA ILE A 91 -2.63 -14.56 10.63
C ILE A 91 -3.36 -15.86 10.29
N TRP A 92 -3.18 -16.87 11.15
CA TRP A 92 -3.86 -18.15 11.03
C TRP A 92 -5.35 -17.93 11.32
N SER A 93 -6.07 -17.43 10.33
CA SER A 93 -7.53 -17.43 10.34
C SER A 93 -7.96 -18.84 9.99
N GLY A 94 -8.15 -19.68 11.01
CA GLY A 94 -8.79 -20.97 10.81
C GLY A 94 -10.17 -20.77 10.18
N PHE A 95 -10.56 -21.67 9.28
CA PHE A 95 -11.93 -21.71 8.79
C PHE A 95 -12.85 -22.13 9.94
N VAL A 96 -13.77 -21.26 10.37
CA VAL A 96 -14.84 -21.63 11.29
C VAL A 96 -15.95 -22.26 10.45
N PHE A 97 -15.96 -23.60 10.35
CA PHE A 97 -17.09 -24.32 9.76
C PHE A 97 -18.20 -24.44 10.80
N TYR A 98 -19.38 -23.90 10.48
CA TYR A 98 -20.58 -24.16 11.27
C TYR A 98 -20.98 -25.62 11.09
N ARG A 99 -21.07 -26.39 12.20
CA ARG A 99 -21.56 -27.77 12.14
C ARG A 99 -23.07 -27.72 11.90
N MET A 100 -23.50 -27.94 10.65
CA MET A 100 -24.91 -28.22 10.38
C MET A 100 -25.24 -29.59 10.98
N ALA A 101 -26.28 -29.63 11.81
CA ALA A 101 -26.82 -30.84 12.42
C ALA A 101 -27.62 -31.66 11.40
#